data_AF-A0A231GPY1-F1
#
_entry.id   AF-A0A231GPY1-F1
#
_cell.length_a   1.000
_cell.length_b   1.000
_cell.length_c   1.000
_cell.angle_alpha   90.00
_cell.angle_beta   90.00
_cell.angle_gamma   90.00
#
_symmetry.space_group_name_H-M   'P 1'
#
loop_
_entity.id
_entity.type
_entity.pdbx_description
1 polymer ?
#
loop_
_entity_poly.entity_id
_entity_poly.type
_entity_poly.pdbx_seq_one_letter_code
_entity_poly.pdbx_strand_id
1 'polypeptide(L)'
;MDAFDDLMLGYALKKLTNVFEEIVEVSKSPSSDKATGVQDIKQTKTAKKLPVWLGRLRVNTPYQVTHVLIDQMHASRKLNRDLRFAAQAALLDALVEDGLAMHIASYSVLVVENRLKCFSDR
;
A
#
# COMPACT_ATOMS: atom_id res chain seq x y z
N MET A 1 4.75 -15.83 -10.90
CA MET A 1 4.37 -15.77 -9.48
C MET A 1 3.04 -16.49 -9.36
N ASP A 2 2.84 -17.26 -8.30
CA ASP A 2 1.60 -18.02 -8.16
C ASP A 2 0.45 -17.09 -7.77
N ALA A 3 -0.77 -17.36 -8.25
CA ALA A 3 -1.95 -16.55 -7.93
C ALA A 3 -2.19 -16.40 -6.40
N PHE A 4 -1.70 -17.36 -5.63
CA PHE A 4 -1.70 -17.30 -4.18
C PHE A 4 -0.75 -16.22 -3.62
N ASP A 5 0.44 -16.06 -4.22
CA ASP A 5 1.40 -15.03 -3.82
C ASP A 5 0.86 -13.63 -4.12
N ASP A 6 0.23 -13.45 -5.27
CA ASP A 6 -0.43 -12.18 -5.65
C ASP A 6 -1.57 -11.84 -4.67
N LEU A 7 -2.38 -12.84 -4.28
CA LEU A 7 -3.41 -12.68 -3.26
C LEU A 7 -2.83 -12.28 -1.91
N MET A 8 -1.72 -12.92 -1.51
CA MET A 8 -1.04 -12.62 -0.24
C MET A 8 -0.38 -11.24 -0.24
N LEU A 9 0.18 -10.80 -1.36
CA LEU A 9 0.68 -9.44 -1.54
C LEU A 9 -0.45 -8.42 -1.40
N GLY A 10 -1.56 -8.63 -2.11
CA GLY A 10 -2.73 -7.77 -2.03
C GLY A 10 -3.29 -7.70 -0.60
N TYR A 11 -3.32 -8.83 0.12
CA TYR A 11 -3.70 -8.89 1.53
C TYR A 11 -2.75 -8.09 2.43
N ALA A 12 -1.43 -8.26 2.27
CA ALA A 12 -0.44 -7.54 3.06
C ALA A 12 -0.55 -6.03 2.87
N LEU A 13 -0.64 -5.57 1.62
CA LEU A 13 -0.85 -4.16 1.28
C LEU A 13 -2.15 -3.60 1.87
N LYS A 14 -3.24 -4.38 1.81
CA LYS A 14 -4.51 -4.00 2.43
C LYS A 14 -4.37 -3.83 3.95
N LYS A 15 -3.63 -4.71 4.62
CA LYS A 15 -3.41 -4.62 6.07
C LYS A 15 -2.57 -3.41 6.44
N LEU A 16 -1.50 -3.13 5.71
CA LEU A 16 -0.68 -1.94 5.91
C LEU A 16 -1.46 -0.65 5.64
N THR A 17 -2.29 -0.64 4.59
CA THR A 17 -3.19 0.50 4.30
C THR A 17 -4.09 0.81 5.50
N ASN A 18 -4.65 -0.21 6.15
CA ASN A 18 -5.51 0.02 7.32
C ASN A 18 -4.75 0.63 8.50
N VAL A 19 -3.45 0.35 8.65
CA VAL A 19 -2.60 1.01 9.66
C VAL A 19 -2.43 2.49 9.31
N PHE A 20 -2.16 2.80 8.04
CA PHE A 20 -2.03 4.18 7.58
C PHE A 20 -3.35 4.95 7.62
N GLU A 21 -4.50 4.30 7.39
CA GLU A 21 -5.82 4.94 7.55
C GLU A 21 -6.01 5.44 8.99
N GLU A 22 -5.66 4.62 9.98
CA GLU A 22 -5.73 5.03 11.40
C GLU A 22 -4.78 6.21 11.69
N ILE A 23 -3.57 6.20 11.14
CA ILE A 23 -2.59 7.29 11.32
C ILE A 23 -3.12 8.59 10.68
N VAL A 24 -3.62 8.53 9.45
CA VAL A 24 -4.16 9.69 8.73
C VAL A 24 -5.42 10.23 9.42
N GLU A 25 -6.28 9.36 9.93
CA GLU A 25 -7.49 9.73 10.66
C GLU A 25 -7.16 10.46 11.98
N VAL A 26 -6.18 9.97 12.74
CA VAL A 26 -5.69 10.64 13.95
C VAL A 26 -5.09 12.01 13.60
N SER A 27 -4.33 12.13 12.51
CA SER A 27 -3.73 13.41 12.11
C SER A 27 -4.76 14.49 11.71
N LYS A 28 -5.96 14.07 11.27
CA LYS A 28 -7.05 14.97 10.84
C LYS A 28 -8.00 15.36 11.97
N SER A 29 -7.95 14.70 13.13
CA SER A 29 -8.85 14.96 14.25
C SER A 29 -8.10 15.68 15.40
N PRO A 30 -8.34 16.99 15.64
CA PRO A 30 -7.67 17.73 16.71
C PRO A 30 -8.17 17.37 18.12
N SER A 31 -9.16 16.48 18.25
CA SER A 31 -9.68 16.01 19.53
C SER A 31 -9.85 14.49 19.51
N SER A 32 -8.95 13.74 20.14
CA SER A 32 -9.22 12.33 20.43
C SER A 32 -8.64 11.95 21.78
N ASP A 33 -9.37 12.36 22.82
CA ASP A 33 -9.03 12.16 24.22
C ASP A 33 -9.80 10.99 24.87
N LYS A 34 -10.40 10.08 24.08
CA LYS A 34 -11.36 9.08 24.63
C LYS A 34 -11.29 7.64 24.09
N ALA A 35 -10.19 7.19 23.49
CA ALA A 35 -10.10 5.82 22.96
C ALA A 35 -8.85 5.02 23.36
N THR A 36 -8.03 5.51 24.29
CA THR A 36 -6.66 5.03 24.55
C THR A 36 -6.60 3.53 24.85
N GLY A 37 -7.52 2.97 25.64
CA GLY A 37 -7.44 1.57 26.10
C GLY A 37 -7.73 0.50 25.03
N VAL A 38 -8.64 0.75 24.08
CA VAL A 38 -8.93 -0.20 22.99
C VAL A 38 -7.95 -0.02 21.83
N GLN A 39 -7.49 1.21 21.62
CA GLN A 39 -6.47 1.54 20.63
C GLN A 39 -5.13 0.88 20.98
N ASP A 40 -4.74 0.84 22.26
CA ASP A 40 -3.50 0.18 22.72
C ASP A 40 -3.46 -1.32 22.41
N ILE A 41 -4.57 -2.04 22.66
CA ILE A 41 -4.65 -3.49 22.41
C ILE A 41 -4.64 -3.78 20.90
N LYS A 42 -5.25 -2.91 20.10
CA LYS A 42 -5.23 -3.03 18.63
C LYS A 42 -3.85 -2.71 18.08
N GLN A 43 -3.20 -1.64 18.56
CA GLN A 43 -1.85 -1.24 18.18
C GLN A 43 -0.83 -2.32 18.52
N THR A 44 -0.87 -2.90 19.72
CA THR A 44 0.06 -3.98 20.11
C THR A 44 -0.08 -5.25 19.25
N LYS A 45 -1.31 -5.62 18.85
CA LYS A 45 -1.54 -6.75 17.93
C LYS A 45 -1.10 -6.44 16.50
N THR A 46 -1.32 -5.21 16.04
CA THR A 46 -0.88 -4.73 14.72
C THR A 46 0.64 -4.64 14.64
N ALA A 47 1.30 -4.12 15.68
CA ALA A 47 2.75 -4.02 15.76
C ALA A 47 3.43 -5.39 15.63
N LYS A 48 2.87 -6.45 16.25
CA LYS A 48 3.38 -7.83 16.10
C LYS A 48 3.23 -8.39 14.68
N LYS A 49 2.25 -7.91 13.90
CA LYS A 49 1.96 -8.39 12.54
C LYS A 49 2.64 -7.57 11.45
N LEU A 50 3.08 -6.35 11.76
CA LEU A 50 3.75 -5.47 10.82
C LEU A 50 5.00 -6.12 10.17
N PRO A 51 5.91 -6.77 10.93
CA PRO A 51 7.06 -7.44 10.32
C PRO A 51 6.67 -8.56 9.36
N VAL A 52 5.55 -9.25 9.63
CA VAL A 52 5.06 -10.33 8.76
C VAL A 52 4.58 -9.76 7.44
N TRP A 53 3.80 -8.68 7.45
CA TRP A 53 3.32 -8.04 6.22
C TRP A 53 4.45 -7.39 5.43
N LEU A 54 5.41 -6.74 6.10
CA LEU A 54 6.62 -6.21 5.45
C LEU A 54 7.50 -7.33 4.88
N GLY A 55 7.64 -8.46 5.58
CA GLY A 55 8.32 -9.64 5.06
C GLY A 55 7.69 -10.17 3.77
N ARG A 56 6.36 -10.07 3.62
CA ARG A 56 5.66 -10.43 2.37
C ARG A 56 5.93 -9.44 1.24
N LEU A 57 6.16 -8.17 1.53
CA LEU A 57 6.55 -7.19 0.50
C LEU A 57 7.96 -7.47 -0.03
N ARG A 58 8.90 -7.83 0.86
CA ARG A 58 10.31 -8.06 0.53
C ARG A 58 10.56 -9.23 -0.44
N VAL A 59 9.64 -10.19 -0.52
CA VAL A 59 9.74 -11.30 -1.48
C VAL A 59 9.20 -10.95 -2.87
N ASN A 60 8.55 -9.78 -3.00
CA ASN A 60 8.01 -9.27 -4.26
C ASN A 60 8.97 -8.24 -4.87
N THR A 61 8.92 -8.10 -6.18
CA THR A 61 9.66 -7.02 -6.84
C THR A 61 9.02 -5.66 -6.51
N PRO A 62 9.81 -4.57 -6.42
CA PRO A 62 9.26 -3.23 -6.22
C PRO A 62 8.20 -2.85 -7.26
N TYR A 63 8.35 -3.34 -8.49
CA TYR A 63 7.34 -3.18 -9.54
C TYR A 63 6.00 -3.81 -9.15
N GLN A 64 5.98 -5.07 -8.70
CA GLN A 64 4.75 -5.77 -8.32
C GLN A 64 4.06 -5.10 -7.14
N VAL A 65 4.82 -4.72 -6.11
CA VAL A 65 4.31 -3.99 -4.95
C VAL A 65 3.62 -2.70 -5.40
N THR A 66 4.29 -1.93 -6.25
CA THR A 66 3.77 -0.66 -6.78
C THR A 66 2.54 -0.88 -7.63
N HIS A 67 2.57 -1.86 -8.54
CA HIS A 67 1.48 -2.16 -9.46
C HIS A 67 0.19 -2.50 -8.70
N VAL A 68 0.28 -3.42 -7.74
CA VAL A 68 -0.88 -3.81 -6.91
C VAL A 68 -1.38 -2.65 -6.06
N LEU A 69 -0.49 -1.84 -5.50
CA LEU A 69 -0.91 -0.67 -4.69
C LEU A 69 -1.60 0.39 -5.55
N ILE A 70 -1.10 0.66 -6.76
CA ILE A 70 -1.74 1.58 -7.72
C ILE A 70 -3.12 1.08 -8.13
N ASP A 71 -3.31 -0.22 -8.37
CA ASP A 71 -4.64 -0.80 -8.66
C ASP A 71 -5.60 -0.60 -7.48
N GLN A 72 -5.11 -0.80 -6.25
CA GLN A 72 -5.91 -0.56 -5.05
C GLN A 72 -6.22 0.93 -4.85
N MET A 73 -5.32 1.85 -5.20
CA MET A 73 -5.56 3.30 -5.18
C MET A 73 -6.61 3.71 -6.21
N HIS A 74 -6.52 3.16 -7.41
CA HIS A 74 -7.51 3.38 -8.46
C HIS A 74 -8.90 2.90 -8.03
N ALA A 75 -9.00 1.73 -7.38
CA ALA A 75 -10.24 1.23 -6.81
C ALA A 75 -10.80 2.15 -5.71
N SER A 76 -9.95 2.65 -4.80
CA SER A 76 -10.36 3.60 -3.76
C SER A 76 -10.91 4.89 -4.36
N ARG A 77 -10.26 5.44 -5.38
CA ARG A 77 -10.71 6.64 -6.09
C ARG A 77 -12.03 6.42 -6.82
N LYS A 78 -12.19 5.29 -7.50
CA LYS A 78 -13.46 4.91 -8.14
C LYS A 78 -14.62 4.78 -7.14
N LEU A 79 -14.33 4.41 -5.90
CA LEU A 79 -15.30 4.24 -4.82
C LEU A 79 -15.42 5.48 -3.91
N ASN A 80 -14.81 6.62 -4.25
CA ASN A 80 -14.78 7.85 -3.45
C ASN A 80 -14.32 7.63 -1.99
N ARG A 81 -13.34 6.75 -1.78
CA ARG A 81 -12.76 6.46 -0.45
C ARG A 81 -11.54 7.34 -0.22
N ASP A 82 -11.77 8.64 -0.01
CA ASP A 82 -10.69 9.64 0.06
C ASP A 82 -9.69 9.40 1.20
N LEU A 83 -10.17 8.98 2.38
CA LEU A 83 -9.29 8.62 3.51
C LEU A 83 -8.38 7.44 3.14
N ARG A 84 -8.94 6.41 2.51
CA ARG A 84 -8.20 5.24 2.07
C ARG A 84 -7.17 5.59 1.00
N PHE A 85 -7.57 6.43 0.04
CA PHE A 85 -6.67 6.91 -1.00
C PHE A 85 -5.48 7.68 -0.40
N ALA A 86 -5.73 8.58 0.55
CA ALA A 86 -4.68 9.31 1.26
C ALA A 86 -3.75 8.37 2.05
N ALA A 87 -4.30 7.37 2.73
CA ALA A 87 -3.52 6.35 3.43
C ALA A 87 -2.66 5.50 2.49
N GLN A 88 -3.19 5.14 1.32
CA GLN A 88 -2.44 4.41 0.29
C GLN A 88 -1.32 5.25 -0.33
N ALA A 89 -1.54 6.55 -0.52
CA ALA A 89 -0.51 7.47 -0.99
C ALA A 89 0.63 7.59 0.03
N ALA A 90 0.31 7.81 1.31
CA ALA A 90 1.31 7.86 2.38
C ALA A 90 2.05 6.51 2.57
N LEU A 91 1.33 5.39 2.41
CA LEU A 91 1.96 4.06 2.41
C LEU A 91 2.92 3.90 1.23
N LEU A 92 2.55 4.35 0.04
CA LEU A 92 3.42 4.27 -1.13
C LEU A 92 4.71 5.06 -0.91
N ASP A 93 4.61 6.28 -0.39
CA ASP A 93 5.79 7.11 -0.08
C ASP A 93 6.73 6.40 0.91
N ALA A 94 6.18 5.85 2.00
CA ALA A 94 6.98 5.11 2.98
C ALA A 94 7.64 3.84 2.40
N LEU A 95 6.95 3.12 1.50
CA LEU A 95 7.52 1.94 0.84
C LEU A 95 8.57 2.30 -0.21
N VAL A 96 8.47 3.46 -0.86
CA VAL A 96 9.49 3.99 -1.77
C VAL A 96 10.76 4.35 -1.00
N GLU A 97 10.61 5.00 0.17
CA GLU A 97 11.73 5.32 1.06
C GLU A 97 12.46 4.07 1.56
N ASP A 98 11.74 2.98 1.89
CA ASP A 98 12.33 1.69 2.29
C ASP A 98 12.82 0.83 1.09
N GLY A 99 12.69 1.33 -0.15
CA GLY A 99 13.09 0.62 -1.37
C GLY A 99 12.23 -0.60 -1.72
N LEU A 100 11.06 -0.76 -1.09
CA LEU A 100 10.10 -1.85 -1.32
C LEU A 100 9.12 -1.54 -2.45
N ALA A 101 8.99 -0.28 -2.85
CA ALA A 101 8.17 0.16 -3.98
C ALA A 101 8.99 1.06 -4.92
N MET A 102 8.52 1.18 -6.15
CA MET A 102 9.06 2.09 -7.15
C MET A 102 8.46 3.48 -6.97
N HIS A 103 9.27 4.50 -7.18
CA HIS A 103 8.77 5.86 -7.36
C HIS A 103 7.80 5.91 -8.54
N ILE A 104 6.70 6.67 -8.41
CA ILE A 104 5.62 6.73 -9.41
C ILE A 104 6.16 7.09 -10.79
N ALA A 105 7.08 8.05 -10.89
CA ALA A 105 7.67 8.46 -12.16
C ALA A 105 8.37 7.27 -12.88
N SER A 106 9.20 6.52 -12.15
CA SER A 106 9.92 5.36 -12.70
C SER A 106 8.95 4.25 -13.10
N TYR A 107 7.93 4.01 -12.28
CA TYR A 107 6.87 3.05 -12.59
C TYR A 107 6.11 3.44 -13.86
N SER A 108 5.73 4.70 -14.01
CA SER A 108 5.00 5.19 -15.20
C SER A 108 5.81 5.02 -16.49
N VAL A 109 7.12 5.32 -16.48
CA VAL A 109 8.01 5.10 -17.62
C VAL A 109 8.00 3.62 -18.01
N LEU A 110 8.23 2.72 -17.06
CA LEU A 110 8.29 1.28 -17.31
C LEU A 110 6.99 0.73 -17.89
N VAL A 111 5.83 1.17 -17.37
CA VAL A 111 4.51 0.76 -17.89
C VAL A 111 4.32 1.23 -19.33
N VAL A 112 4.70 2.46 -19.66
CA VAL A 112 4.59 3.00 -21.02
C VAL A 112 5.52 2.26 -21.98
N GLU A 113 6.78 2.04 -21.60
CA GLU A 113 7.74 1.27 -22.39
C GLU A 113 7.24 -0.15 -22.69
N ASN A 114 6.71 -0.84 -21.68
CA ASN A 114 6.16 -2.18 -21.85
C ASN A 114 4.98 -2.20 -22.82
N ARG A 115 4.10 -1.18 -22.74
CA ARG A 115 2.99 -1.04 -23.71
C ARG A 115 3.49 -0.78 -25.12
N LEU A 116 4.52 0.07 -25.28
CA LEU A 116 5.11 0.37 -26.58
C LEU A 116 5.79 -0.84 -27.23
N LYS A 117 6.50 -1.67 -26.45
CA LYS A 117 7.10 -2.92 -26.94
C LYS A 117 6.05 -3.85 -27.55
N CYS A 118 4.87 -3.98 -26.93
CA CYS A 118 3.77 -4.77 -27.48
C CYS A 118 3.27 -4.28 -28.85
N PHE A 119 3.51 -3.02 -29.23
CA PHE A 119 3.19 -2.51 -30.57
C PHE A 119 4.29 -2.74 -31.60
N SER A 120 5.54 -2.89 -31.15
CA SER A 120 6.69 -3.08 -32.04
C SER A 120 6.94 -4.55 -32.42
N ASP A 121 6.40 -5.49 -31.64
CA ASP A 121 6.47 -6.95 -31.88
C ASP A 121 5.32 -7.48 -32.79
N ARG A 122 4.66 -6.60 -33.56
CA ARG A 122 3.62 -6.93 -34.55
C ARG A 122 4.05 -6.57 -35.95
#